data_AF-A0A8W8LV45-F1
#
_entry.id   AF-A0A8W8LV45-F1
#
_cell.length_a   1.000
_cell.length_b   1.000
_cell.length_c   1.000
_cell.angle_alpha   90.00
_cell.angle_beta   90.00
_cell.angle_gamma   90.00
#
_symmetry.space_group_name_H-M   'P 1'
#
loop_
_entity.id
_entity.type
_entity.pdbx_description
1 polymer ?
#
loop_
_entity_poly.entity_id
_entity_poly.type
_entity_poly.pdbx_seq_one_letter_code
_entity_poly.pdbx_strand_id
1 'polypeptide(L)'
;INMRISVIVCFAITAWTASSVCAVDTSHITDGLHLAGDIAGYIEQQDFTKTISKLASSASSYFGIIGTVLGFVFSLFDSGPSAELLAIEKLSKEIALRFDRVDHQFTAIKHEIDWKRVELQFSEYESKIHAVGQKYLYLTASTTKHDFTVRKSLFVGNYEQDFSNSADKIYDGVVNEHRVFNKALFDSAIDNFEYDRKKTQNFMLGVTKVLMFGATLELAYYHLKYPSQESYYRHQWQVKFEKFRQKMIATDHKLETQYGHQLSIDVDRYVINHAHSSNSDITNHLFDVINDKYYWRNWMVMVADHSTDPAKYAVHTCGGVTNNAHGKNVVVASVPKNKAHLTSIQQSHILHTKSYETRHRHGGKRREIQKRYYTISIHADVVLSHMTKSCDTYGSVGVVHKDLHPGWRSPSDHTFHRYDGHYYNLYAFG
;
A
#
# COMPACT_ATOMS: atom_id res chain seq x y z
N ILE A 1 26.52 -24.48 42.67
CA ILE A 1 26.11 -25.46 41.64
C ILE A 1 24.60 -25.32 41.53
N ASN A 2 24.17 -24.32 40.74
CA ASN A 2 23.60 -24.44 39.40
C ASN A 2 22.21 -25.09 39.41
N MET A 3 21.16 -24.66 38.68
CA MET A 3 20.82 -23.46 37.92
C MET A 3 19.43 -23.77 37.31
N ARG A 4 18.46 -22.84 37.40
CA ARG A 4 17.22 -22.71 36.58
C ARG A 4 16.13 -23.78 36.81
N ILE A 5 14.82 -23.48 36.76
CA ILE A 5 14.08 -22.59 35.85
C ILE A 5 12.96 -21.85 36.60
N SER A 6 12.98 -20.53 36.45
CA SER A 6 11.95 -19.55 36.78
C SER A 6 10.82 -19.57 35.74
N VAL A 7 9.55 -19.36 36.13
CA VAL A 7 8.48 -18.70 35.33
C VAL A 7 7.11 -18.58 36.05
N ILE A 8 6.84 -19.21 37.20
CA ILE A 8 5.46 -19.24 37.76
C ILE A 8 5.34 -18.60 39.16
N VAL A 9 6.00 -17.47 39.42
CA VAL A 9 5.83 -16.74 40.68
C VAL A 9 5.67 -15.24 40.43
N CYS A 10 4.47 -14.83 40.02
CA CYS A 10 3.98 -13.45 40.16
C CYS A 10 2.44 -13.32 40.12
N PHE A 11 1.68 -14.39 40.43
CA PHE A 11 0.21 -14.34 40.39
C PHE A 11 -0.51 -14.72 41.70
N ALA A 12 0.18 -14.76 42.83
CA ALA A 12 -0.48 -14.98 44.11
C ALA A 12 0.31 -14.31 45.24
N ILE A 13 -0.09 -13.10 45.61
CA ILE A 13 -0.19 -12.60 46.99
C ILE A 13 -0.91 -11.24 46.92
N THR A 14 -1.88 -11.05 47.82
CA THR A 14 -2.83 -9.93 48.00
C THR A 14 -4.17 -10.02 47.26
N ALA A 15 -4.89 -11.12 47.50
CA ALA A 15 -6.31 -11.01 47.78
C ALA A 15 -6.47 -10.66 49.28
N TRP A 16 -7.36 -9.70 49.58
CA TRP A 16 -7.87 -9.30 50.90
C TRP A 16 -7.04 -8.34 51.76
N THR A 17 -6.97 -7.07 51.34
CA THR A 17 -7.52 -5.93 52.10
C THR A 17 -7.96 -4.84 51.11
N ALA A 18 -9.10 -4.21 51.37
CA ALA A 18 -9.75 -3.16 50.57
C ALA A 18 -10.36 -3.59 49.21
N SER A 19 -11.50 -4.28 49.34
CA SER A 19 -12.61 -4.24 48.39
C SER A 19 -13.02 -2.79 48.05
N SER A 20 -12.39 -2.21 47.03
CA SER A 20 -12.89 -1.15 46.13
C SER A 20 -11.87 -0.77 45.06
N VAL A 21 -10.92 -1.66 44.72
CA VAL A 21 -10.28 -1.60 43.40
C VAL A 21 -11.36 -2.00 42.41
N CYS A 22 -12.05 -1.00 41.86
CA CYS A 22 -12.99 -1.17 40.76
C CYS A 22 -12.33 -2.10 39.73
N ALA A 23 -13.01 -3.18 39.37
CA ALA A 23 -12.59 -4.08 38.31
C ALA A 23 -12.29 -3.23 37.07
N VAL A 24 -11.01 -3.08 36.75
CA VAL A 24 -10.58 -2.40 35.54
C VAL A 24 -11.06 -3.25 34.38
N ASP A 25 -11.79 -2.64 33.45
CA ASP A 25 -12.21 -3.30 32.22
C ASP A 25 -10.98 -3.49 31.30
N THR A 26 -10.32 -4.63 31.45
CA THR A 26 -9.12 -5.02 30.70
C THR A 26 -9.41 -5.29 29.22
N SER A 27 -10.69 -5.37 28.82
CA SER A 27 -11.08 -5.56 27.42
C SER A 27 -10.56 -4.42 26.55
N HIS A 28 -10.69 -3.17 27.01
CA HIS A 28 -10.23 -1.99 26.27
C HIS A 28 -8.70 -1.97 26.07
N ILE A 29 -7.91 -2.38 27.06
CA ILE A 29 -6.45 -2.48 26.92
C ILE A 29 -6.09 -3.50 25.84
N THR A 30 -6.76 -4.65 25.85
CA THR A 30 -6.55 -5.73 24.87
C THR A 30 -6.85 -5.25 23.45
N ASP A 31 -7.89 -4.43 23.28
CA ASP A 31 -8.26 -3.83 21.99
C ASP A 31 -7.29 -2.74 21.49
N GLY A 32 -6.73 -1.95 22.41
CA GLY A 32 -5.65 -1.00 22.07
C GLY A 32 -4.39 -1.72 21.58
N LEU A 33 -4.07 -2.87 22.20
CA LEU A 33 -3.04 -3.79 21.71
C LEU A 33 -3.41 -4.43 20.37
N HIS A 34 -4.70 -4.68 20.10
CA HIS A 34 -5.16 -5.16 18.79
C HIS A 34 -4.85 -4.16 17.67
N LEU A 35 -5.03 -2.86 17.90
CA LEU A 35 -4.64 -1.83 16.92
C LEU A 35 -3.15 -1.90 16.59
N ALA A 36 -2.31 -1.97 17.62
CA ALA A 36 -0.87 -2.09 17.48
C ALA A 36 -0.49 -3.38 16.71
N GLY A 37 -1.21 -4.47 16.97
CA GLY A 37 -1.09 -5.74 16.24
C GLY A 37 -1.54 -5.65 14.79
N ASP A 38 -2.61 -4.93 14.48
CA ASP A 38 -3.10 -4.75 13.10
C ASP A 38 -2.17 -3.83 12.28
N ILE A 39 -1.57 -2.82 12.90
CA ILE A 39 -0.51 -1.99 12.30
C ILE A 39 0.76 -2.82 12.08
N ALA A 40 1.15 -3.65 13.06
CA ALA A 40 2.24 -4.60 12.88
C ALA A 40 1.96 -5.58 11.73
N GLY A 41 0.70 -6.04 11.61
CA GLY A 41 0.22 -6.86 10.50
C GLY A 41 0.43 -6.18 9.14
N TYR A 42 0.15 -4.88 9.01
CA TYR A 42 0.51 -4.15 7.79
C TYR A 42 2.02 -4.12 7.55
N ILE A 43 2.81 -3.82 8.57
CA ILE A 43 4.27 -3.70 8.43
C ILE A 43 4.90 -5.04 8.03
N GLU A 44 4.37 -6.15 8.53
CA GLU A 44 4.86 -7.51 8.27
C GLU A 44 4.29 -8.11 6.98
N GLN A 45 3.02 -7.87 6.67
CA GLN A 45 2.26 -8.55 5.61
C GLN A 45 1.85 -7.63 4.46
N GLN A 46 2.07 -6.31 4.57
CA GLN A 46 1.60 -5.26 3.64
C GLN A 46 0.08 -5.29 3.39
N ASP A 47 -0.70 -5.78 4.36
CA ASP A 47 -2.15 -5.91 4.26
C ASP A 47 -2.88 -4.65 4.74
N PHE A 48 -2.88 -3.64 3.87
CA PHE A 48 -3.48 -2.33 4.14
C PHE A 48 -4.98 -2.42 4.44
N THR A 49 -5.69 -3.23 3.64
CA THR A 49 -7.14 -3.37 3.71
C THR A 49 -7.58 -3.90 5.06
N LYS A 50 -6.90 -4.93 5.58
CA LYS A 50 -7.19 -5.50 6.89
C LYS A 50 -6.97 -4.47 8.00
N THR A 51 -5.85 -3.75 7.98
CA THR A 51 -5.55 -2.72 8.99
C THR A 51 -6.60 -1.61 9.01
N ILE A 52 -7.03 -1.11 7.84
CA ILE A 52 -8.04 -0.05 7.80
C ILE A 52 -9.43 -0.56 8.18
N SER A 53 -9.78 -1.79 7.80
CA SER A 53 -11.08 -2.36 8.13
C SER A 53 -11.38 -2.33 9.63
N LYS A 54 -10.34 -2.45 10.47
CA LYS A 54 -10.42 -2.45 11.93
C LYS A 54 -10.13 -1.11 12.58
N LEU A 55 -9.66 -0.11 11.81
CA LEU A 55 -9.18 1.17 12.34
C LEU A 55 -10.22 1.86 13.24
N ALA A 56 -11.48 1.95 12.80
CA ALA A 56 -12.52 2.69 13.55
C ALA A 56 -12.87 2.02 14.88
N SER A 57 -13.03 0.69 14.89
CA SER A 57 -13.27 -0.08 16.13
C SER A 57 -12.09 0.05 17.09
N SER A 58 -10.87 -0.10 16.57
CA SER A 58 -9.64 0.00 17.34
C SER A 58 -9.40 1.40 17.92
N ALA A 59 -9.63 2.46 17.14
CA ALA A 59 -9.54 3.84 17.61
C ALA A 59 -10.59 4.11 18.71
N SER A 60 -11.81 3.59 18.55
CA SER A 60 -12.87 3.73 19.55
C SER A 60 -12.50 3.10 20.89
N SER A 61 -11.96 1.87 20.87
CA SER A 61 -11.48 1.20 22.08
C SER A 61 -10.28 1.93 22.70
N TYR A 62 -9.33 2.39 21.88
CA TYR A 62 -8.17 3.16 22.35
C TYR A 62 -8.57 4.46 23.06
N PHE A 63 -9.50 5.23 22.48
CA PHE A 63 -10.06 6.42 23.12
C PHE A 63 -10.88 6.08 24.37
N GLY A 64 -11.47 4.89 24.44
CA GLY A 64 -12.07 4.32 25.65
C GLY A 64 -11.10 4.30 26.84
N ILE A 65 -9.90 3.77 26.65
CA ILE A 65 -8.89 3.59 27.71
C ILE A 65 -8.45 4.93 28.29
N ILE A 66 -8.20 5.93 27.43
CA ILE A 66 -7.63 7.22 27.85
C ILE A 66 -8.49 7.90 28.92
N GLY A 67 -9.80 7.98 28.69
CA GLY A 67 -10.69 8.61 29.68
C GLY A 67 -10.89 7.78 30.95
N THR A 68 -10.85 6.45 30.88
CA THR A 68 -11.00 5.59 32.08
C THR A 68 -9.79 5.72 33.01
N VAL A 69 -8.58 5.72 32.44
CA VAL A 69 -7.33 5.78 33.20
C VAL A 69 -7.10 7.18 33.77
N LEU A 70 -7.28 8.25 33.00
CA LEU A 70 -7.10 9.61 33.52
C LEU A 70 -8.10 9.91 34.66
N GLY A 71 -9.27 9.25 34.70
CA GLY A 71 -10.23 9.36 35.80
C GLY A 71 -9.71 8.75 37.10
N PHE A 72 -9.02 7.62 37.00
CA PHE A 72 -8.51 6.85 38.13
C PHE A 72 -7.22 7.40 38.74
N VAL A 73 -6.40 8.03 37.90
CA VAL A 73 -5.19 8.78 38.27
C VAL A 73 -5.52 9.89 39.30
N PHE A 74 -6.72 10.48 39.28
CA PHE A 74 -7.14 11.45 40.29
C PHE A 74 -7.48 10.86 41.66
N SER A 75 -7.85 9.58 41.75
CA SER A 75 -8.29 8.95 43.00
C SER A 75 -7.19 8.29 43.83
N LEU A 76 -5.99 8.05 43.28
CA LEU A 76 -5.01 7.14 43.88
C LEU A 76 -3.68 7.73 44.39
N PHE A 77 -3.35 8.98 44.11
CA PHE A 77 -1.98 9.50 44.35
C PHE A 77 -1.59 9.81 45.81
N ASP A 78 -2.20 9.15 46.79
CA ASP A 78 -1.58 9.06 48.12
C ASP A 78 -0.62 7.84 48.21
N SER A 79 -0.59 6.95 47.20
CA SER A 79 0.29 5.78 47.15
C SER A 79 0.78 5.43 45.73
N GLY A 80 1.82 6.10 45.25
CA GLY A 80 2.63 5.70 44.08
C GLY A 80 1.99 5.85 42.68
N PRO A 81 2.75 5.58 41.59
CA PRO A 81 2.21 5.56 40.23
C PRO A 81 1.22 4.41 40.08
N SER A 82 -0.02 4.72 39.66
CA SER A 82 -1.08 3.72 39.54
C SER A 82 -0.79 2.75 38.39
N ALA A 83 -1.25 1.50 38.49
CA ALA A 83 -1.07 0.47 37.47
C ALA A 83 -1.64 0.90 36.10
N GLU A 84 -2.63 1.79 36.13
CA GLU A 84 -3.35 2.34 34.98
C GLU A 84 -2.52 3.41 34.26
N LEU A 85 -1.80 4.26 34.99
CA LEU A 85 -0.87 5.22 34.38
C LEU A 85 0.26 4.49 33.64
N LEU A 86 0.76 3.41 34.25
CA LEU A 86 1.72 2.49 33.61
C LEU A 86 1.10 1.79 32.39
N ALA A 87 -0.19 1.48 32.41
CA ALA A 87 -0.88 0.90 31.26
C ALA A 87 -1.03 1.89 30.09
N ILE A 88 -1.36 3.17 30.34
CA ILE A 88 -1.34 4.22 29.30
C ILE A 88 0.07 4.41 28.76
N GLU A 89 1.07 4.49 29.63
CA GLU A 89 2.45 4.67 29.23
C GLU A 89 2.91 3.52 28.34
N LYS A 90 2.62 2.28 28.76
CA LYS A 90 2.93 1.06 27.99
C LYS A 90 2.21 1.04 26.66
N LEU A 91 0.91 1.30 26.63
CA LEU A 91 0.12 1.31 25.39
C LEU A 91 0.57 2.41 24.44
N SER A 92 0.82 3.63 24.95
CA SER A 92 1.31 4.75 24.14
C SER A 92 2.70 4.46 23.58
N LYS A 93 3.60 3.88 24.39
CA LYS A 93 4.92 3.42 23.93
C LYS A 93 4.81 2.29 22.92
N GLU A 94 3.93 1.32 23.12
CA GLU A 94 3.77 0.19 22.21
C GLU A 94 3.19 0.63 20.86
N ILE A 95 2.17 1.49 20.87
CA ILE A 95 1.63 2.12 19.66
C ILE A 95 2.72 2.95 18.97
N ALA A 96 3.46 3.79 19.70
CA ALA A 96 4.57 4.56 19.16
C ALA A 96 5.63 3.66 18.52
N LEU A 97 6.10 2.62 19.23
CA LEU A 97 7.08 1.64 18.73
C LEU A 97 6.60 0.92 17.46
N ARG A 98 5.32 0.55 17.38
CA ARG A 98 4.77 -0.06 16.15
C ARG A 98 4.72 0.94 15.00
N PHE A 99 4.45 2.20 15.29
CA PHE A 99 4.50 3.26 14.31
C PHE A 99 5.92 3.78 14.00
N ASP A 100 6.97 3.43 14.75
CA ASP A 100 8.34 3.91 14.50
C ASP A 100 8.91 3.38 13.17
N ARG A 101 8.55 2.15 12.79
CA ARG A 101 8.93 1.58 11.48
C ARG A 101 8.15 2.21 10.33
N VAL A 102 6.88 2.55 10.57
CA VAL A 102 6.08 3.36 9.64
C VAL A 102 6.66 4.76 9.55
N ASP A 103 7.19 5.34 10.62
CA ASP A 103 7.77 6.69 10.66
C ASP A 103 8.99 6.84 9.75
N HIS A 104 9.87 5.83 9.71
CA HIS A 104 11.02 5.89 8.82
C HIS A 104 10.60 5.91 7.35
N GLN A 105 9.64 5.04 6.99
CA GLN A 105 9.08 4.99 5.64
C GLN A 105 8.27 6.26 5.33
N PHE A 106 7.49 6.74 6.30
CA PHE A 106 6.64 7.92 6.19
C PHE A 106 7.47 9.20 6.05
N THR A 107 8.56 9.35 6.81
CA THR A 107 9.45 10.50 6.72
C THR A 107 10.18 10.52 5.37
N ALA A 108 10.67 9.36 4.92
CA ALA A 108 11.28 9.26 3.58
C ALA A 108 10.28 9.63 2.48
N ILE A 109 9.06 9.06 2.54
CA ILE A 109 7.98 9.30 1.58
C ILE A 109 7.51 10.76 1.61
N LYS A 110 7.47 11.39 2.79
CA LYS A 110 7.20 12.82 2.89
C LYS A 110 8.18 13.60 2.05
N HIS A 111 9.50 13.37 2.17
CA HIS A 111 10.48 14.14 1.41
C HIS A 111 10.36 14.02 -0.14
N GLU A 112 9.61 13.04 -0.66
CA GLU A 112 9.37 12.88 -2.11
C GLU A 112 8.24 13.74 -2.67
N ILE A 113 7.39 14.33 -1.82
CA ILE A 113 6.30 15.21 -2.28
C ILE A 113 6.89 16.59 -2.64
N ASP A 114 6.60 17.13 -3.84
CA ASP A 114 6.92 18.53 -4.16
C ASP A 114 5.90 19.44 -3.44
N TRP A 115 6.40 20.04 -2.38
CA TRP A 115 5.64 20.37 -1.19
C TRP A 115 5.16 21.81 -1.07
N LYS A 116 5.39 22.66 -2.08
CA LYS A 116 5.36 24.14 -1.99
C LYS A 116 4.08 24.80 -1.42
N ARG A 117 3.01 24.06 -1.11
CA ARG A 117 1.84 24.61 -0.39
C ARG A 117 1.09 23.67 0.56
N VAL A 118 1.05 22.35 0.29
CA VAL A 118 0.37 21.36 1.16
C VAL A 118 1.20 21.03 2.41
N GLU A 119 2.54 21.17 2.33
CA GLU A 119 3.48 20.93 3.43
C GLU A 119 3.31 21.92 4.56
N LEU A 120 3.24 23.22 4.23
CA LEU A 120 3.26 24.27 5.26
C LEU A 120 2.12 24.05 6.26
N GLN A 121 0.94 23.67 5.79
CA GLN A 121 -0.22 23.48 6.65
C GLN A 121 -0.17 22.12 7.38
N PHE A 122 0.14 21.02 6.68
CA PHE A 122 0.19 19.69 7.33
C PHE A 122 1.34 19.61 8.34
N SER A 123 2.55 20.01 7.95
CA SER A 123 3.74 20.01 8.80
C SER A 123 3.61 20.99 9.96
N GLU A 124 2.90 22.12 9.80
CA GLU A 124 2.58 23.03 10.91
C GLU A 124 1.70 22.33 11.96
N TYR A 125 0.59 21.71 11.54
CA TYR A 125 -0.33 21.03 12.46
C TYR A 125 0.31 19.81 13.12
N GLU A 126 1.08 19.02 12.37
CA GLU A 126 1.86 17.91 12.90
C GLU A 126 2.88 18.39 13.94
N SER A 127 3.63 19.46 13.65
CA SER A 127 4.60 20.03 14.58
C SER A 127 3.94 20.49 15.89
N LYS A 128 2.77 21.12 15.80
CA LYS A 128 1.97 21.53 16.97
C LYS A 128 1.49 20.32 17.78
N ILE A 129 1.01 19.27 17.11
CA ILE A 129 0.63 17.99 17.76
C ILE A 129 1.83 17.40 18.52
N HIS A 130 3.01 17.35 17.90
CA HIS A 130 4.21 16.85 18.56
C HIS A 130 4.65 17.73 19.73
N ALA A 131 4.63 19.05 19.59
CA ALA A 131 5.01 19.98 20.65
C ALA A 131 4.16 19.80 21.91
N VAL A 132 2.83 19.76 21.75
CA VAL A 132 1.89 19.49 22.85
C VAL A 132 2.02 18.04 23.33
N GLY A 133 2.27 17.11 22.43
CA GLY A 133 2.49 15.69 22.71
C GLY A 133 3.64 15.43 23.67
N GLN A 134 4.74 16.17 23.55
CA GLN A 134 5.85 16.07 24.51
C GLN A 134 5.43 16.45 25.93
N LYS A 135 4.54 17.45 26.08
CA LYS A 135 3.99 17.83 27.40
C LYS A 135 3.05 16.77 27.95
N TYR A 136 2.26 16.12 27.10
CA TYR A 136 1.42 15.00 27.49
C TYR A 136 2.26 13.80 27.95
N LEU A 137 3.31 13.42 27.21
CA LEU A 137 4.22 12.36 27.63
C LEU A 137 4.88 12.68 28.99
N TYR A 138 5.31 13.94 29.16
CA TYR A 138 5.85 14.41 30.43
C TYR A 138 4.83 14.30 31.57
N LEU A 139 3.57 14.66 31.32
CA LEU A 139 2.47 14.46 32.27
C LEU A 139 2.27 12.97 32.63
N THR A 140 2.22 12.08 31.64
CA THR A 140 2.02 10.64 31.88
C THR A 140 3.18 9.99 32.63
N ALA A 141 4.38 10.57 32.56
CA ALA A 141 5.55 10.11 33.31
C ALA A 141 5.59 10.65 34.76
N SER A 142 4.47 11.14 35.31
CA SER A 142 4.41 11.62 36.70
C SER A 142 4.38 10.45 37.68
N THR A 143 5.18 10.53 38.74
CA THR A 143 5.24 9.48 39.78
C THR A 143 4.67 9.93 41.12
N THR A 144 4.40 11.24 41.27
CA THR A 144 3.83 11.84 42.48
C THR A 144 2.63 12.75 42.16
N LYS A 145 1.76 12.98 43.15
CA LYS A 145 0.63 13.93 43.05
C LYS A 145 1.08 15.35 42.73
N HIS A 146 2.19 15.77 43.33
CA HIS A 146 2.75 17.10 43.10
C HIS A 146 3.24 17.24 41.65
N ASP A 147 4.03 16.27 41.17
CA ASP A 147 4.49 16.25 39.77
C ASP A 147 3.31 16.27 38.81
N PHE A 148 2.32 15.42 39.04
CA PHE A 148 1.14 15.35 38.19
C PHE A 148 0.41 16.70 38.14
N THR A 149 0.25 17.38 39.28
CA THR A 149 -0.43 18.69 39.36
C THR A 149 0.33 19.76 38.57
N VAL A 150 1.65 19.84 38.75
CA VAL A 150 2.50 20.81 38.03
C VAL A 150 2.48 20.52 36.52
N ARG A 151 2.68 19.26 36.13
CA ARG A 151 2.71 18.85 34.73
C ARG A 151 1.35 18.94 34.04
N LYS A 152 0.25 18.74 34.79
CA LYS A 152 -1.12 18.94 34.30
C LYS A 152 -1.30 20.40 33.90
N SER A 153 -0.91 21.34 34.75
CA SER A 153 -0.99 22.77 34.45
C SER A 153 -0.19 23.13 33.19
N LEU A 154 1.02 22.59 33.06
CA LEU A 154 1.86 22.78 31.86
C LEU A 154 1.19 22.24 30.60
N PHE A 155 0.71 20.99 30.63
CA PHE A 155 0.03 20.37 29.49
C PHE A 155 -1.21 21.17 29.07
N VAL A 156 -2.08 21.49 30.02
CA VAL A 156 -3.31 22.26 29.76
C VAL A 156 -3.00 23.62 29.15
N GLY A 157 -2.05 24.37 29.72
CA GLY A 157 -1.67 25.68 29.19
C GLY A 157 -1.08 25.60 27.77
N ASN A 158 -0.22 24.62 27.50
CA ASN A 158 0.36 24.43 26.16
C ASN A 158 -0.73 23.98 25.15
N TYR A 159 -1.67 23.14 25.56
CA TYR A 159 -2.78 22.74 24.69
C TYR A 159 -3.59 23.96 24.25
N GLU A 160 -3.98 24.84 25.18
CA GLU A 160 -4.77 26.03 24.87
C GLU A 160 -4.04 27.06 24.02
N GLN A 161 -2.73 27.19 24.21
CA GLN A 161 -1.92 28.18 23.50
C GLN A 161 -1.49 27.68 22.12
N ASP A 162 -1.05 26.43 22.01
CA ASP A 162 -0.27 25.96 20.85
C ASP A 162 -0.99 24.91 20.01
N PHE A 163 -1.97 24.16 20.55
CA PHE A 163 -2.59 23.05 19.81
C PHE A 163 -3.42 23.53 18.63
N SER A 164 -4.11 24.67 18.74
CA SER A 164 -4.81 25.34 17.63
C SER A 164 -5.74 24.42 16.81
N ASN A 165 -6.42 23.48 17.46
CA ASN A 165 -7.28 22.46 16.82
C ASN A 165 -6.57 21.67 15.70
N SER A 166 -5.26 21.43 15.84
CA SER A 166 -4.42 20.83 14.79
C SER A 166 -4.92 19.47 14.32
N ALA A 167 -5.44 18.63 15.22
CA ALA A 167 -6.01 17.33 14.85
C ALA A 167 -7.24 17.47 13.94
N ASP A 168 -8.14 18.40 14.26
CA ASP A 168 -9.30 18.71 13.42
C ASP A 168 -8.89 19.23 12.05
N LYS A 169 -7.85 20.05 11.98
CA LYS A 169 -7.34 20.58 10.71
C LYS A 169 -6.78 19.48 9.81
N ILE A 170 -6.07 18.50 10.38
CA ILE A 170 -5.63 17.31 9.63
C ILE A 170 -6.82 16.48 9.18
N TYR A 171 -7.79 16.23 10.06
CA TYR A 171 -9.01 15.50 9.72
C TYR A 171 -9.77 16.16 8.55
N ASP A 172 -10.02 17.47 8.66
CA ASP A 172 -10.71 18.26 7.64
C ASP A 172 -9.93 18.25 6.33
N GLY A 173 -8.60 18.24 6.36
CA GLY A 173 -7.80 18.14 5.15
C GLY A 173 -7.91 16.84 4.39
N VAL A 174 -8.29 15.78 5.08
CA VAL A 174 -8.51 14.46 4.48
C VAL A 174 -9.96 14.30 4.04
N VAL A 175 -10.92 14.65 4.92
CA VAL A 175 -12.34 14.33 4.71
C VAL A 175 -13.12 15.49 4.09
N ASN A 176 -12.83 16.73 4.46
CA ASN A 176 -13.58 17.92 4.05
C ASN A 176 -12.77 18.76 3.05
N GLU A 177 -12.70 18.22 1.83
CA GLU A 177 -11.94 18.75 0.69
C GLU A 177 -12.11 20.28 0.53
N HIS A 178 -11.00 20.98 0.28
CA HIS A 178 -10.93 22.45 0.06
C HIS A 178 -11.15 23.39 1.27
N ARG A 179 -11.39 22.89 2.50
CA ARG A 179 -11.56 23.77 3.67
C ARG A 179 -10.27 24.24 4.31
N VAL A 180 -9.28 23.36 4.38
CA VAL A 180 -8.00 23.62 5.06
C VAL A 180 -6.87 23.66 4.05
N PHE A 181 -6.89 22.75 3.07
CA PHE A 181 -5.89 22.61 2.02
C PHE A 181 -6.50 22.94 0.66
N ASN A 182 -5.72 23.50 -0.27
CA ASN A 182 -6.20 23.80 -1.62
C ASN A 182 -6.62 22.54 -2.41
N LYS A 183 -6.01 21.40 -2.07
CA LYS A 183 -6.36 20.07 -2.57
C LYS A 183 -6.40 19.11 -1.37
N ALA A 184 -7.29 18.13 -1.39
CA ALA A 184 -7.35 17.11 -0.35
C ALA A 184 -5.98 16.46 -0.14
N LEU A 185 -5.63 16.18 1.12
CA LEU A 185 -4.29 15.74 1.50
C LEU A 185 -3.89 14.43 0.79
N PHE A 186 -4.80 13.45 0.76
CA PHE A 186 -4.55 12.16 0.09
C PHE A 186 -4.50 12.28 -1.44
N ASP A 187 -5.30 13.14 -2.05
CA ASP A 187 -5.20 13.35 -3.49
C ASP A 187 -3.90 14.09 -3.87
N SER A 188 -3.37 14.94 -2.98
CA SER A 188 -2.06 15.56 -3.17
C SER A 188 -0.94 14.52 -3.10
N ALA A 189 -1.04 13.57 -2.17
CA ALA A 189 -0.11 12.45 -2.07
C ALA A 189 -0.15 11.55 -3.32
N ILE A 190 -1.35 11.21 -3.82
CA ILE A 190 -1.51 10.41 -5.04
C ILE A 190 -0.76 11.02 -6.23
N ASP A 191 -0.94 12.32 -6.49
CA ASP A 191 -0.29 12.98 -7.63
C ASP A 191 1.23 12.95 -7.50
N ASN A 192 1.75 13.26 -6.31
CA ASN A 192 3.19 13.34 -6.07
C ASN A 192 3.87 11.96 -6.09
N PHE A 193 3.19 10.93 -5.61
CA PHE A 193 3.66 9.56 -5.72
C PHE A 193 3.33 8.92 -7.07
N GLU A 194 2.80 9.70 -8.01
CA GLU A 194 2.46 9.25 -9.36
C GLU A 194 1.58 8.00 -9.34
N TYR A 195 0.59 7.96 -8.43
CA TYR A 195 -0.28 6.82 -8.20
C TYR A 195 0.42 5.52 -7.74
N ASP A 196 1.60 5.62 -7.13
CA ASP A 196 2.18 4.51 -6.38
C ASP A 196 1.31 4.20 -5.15
N ARG A 197 0.62 3.05 -5.23
CA ARG A 197 -0.31 2.62 -4.19
C ARG A 197 0.40 2.39 -2.86
N LYS A 198 1.57 1.77 -2.86
CA LYS A 198 2.30 1.41 -1.64
C LYS A 198 2.81 2.65 -0.92
N LYS A 199 3.36 3.62 -1.66
CA LYS A 199 3.75 4.91 -1.08
C LYS A 199 2.57 5.67 -0.51
N THR A 200 1.43 5.68 -1.23
CA THR A 200 0.22 6.34 -0.75
C THR A 200 -0.36 5.66 0.50
N GLN A 201 -0.37 4.33 0.56
CA GLN A 201 -0.79 3.57 1.74
C GLN A 201 0.06 3.89 2.97
N ASN A 202 1.38 3.88 2.82
CA ASN A 202 2.30 4.28 3.89
C ASN A 202 2.04 5.72 4.36
N PHE A 203 1.80 6.64 3.42
CA PHE A 203 1.45 8.02 3.74
C PHE A 203 0.13 8.11 4.52
N MET A 204 -0.92 7.41 4.09
CA MET A 204 -2.19 7.36 4.79
C MET A 204 -2.05 6.84 6.23
N LEU A 205 -1.22 5.81 6.45
CA LEU A 205 -0.95 5.29 7.80
C LEU A 205 -0.17 6.26 8.69
N GLY A 206 0.78 7.01 8.12
CA GLY A 206 1.46 8.07 8.86
C GLY A 206 0.51 9.19 9.26
N VAL A 207 -0.41 9.60 8.37
CA VAL A 207 -1.47 10.55 8.74
C VAL A 207 -2.38 9.99 9.83
N THR A 208 -2.74 8.70 9.78
CA THR A 208 -3.49 8.02 10.85
C THR A 208 -2.79 8.14 12.20
N LYS A 209 -1.47 7.88 12.25
CA LYS A 209 -0.66 8.01 13.48
C LYS A 209 -0.79 9.40 14.09
N VAL A 210 -0.51 10.43 13.28
CA VAL A 210 -0.54 11.83 13.72
C VAL A 210 -1.94 12.22 14.20
N LEU A 211 -2.97 11.83 13.46
CA LEU A 211 -4.36 12.14 13.79
C LEU A 211 -4.81 11.45 15.09
N MET A 212 -4.46 10.17 15.27
CA MET A 212 -4.76 9.44 16.50
C MET A 212 -4.08 10.07 17.71
N PHE A 213 -2.82 10.46 17.57
CA PHE A 213 -2.11 11.14 18.64
C PHE A 213 -2.72 12.50 18.96
N GLY A 214 -3.05 13.29 17.93
CA GLY A 214 -3.76 14.57 18.10
C GLY A 214 -5.10 14.42 18.84
N ALA A 215 -5.91 13.43 18.47
CA ALA A 215 -7.17 13.12 19.15
C ALA A 215 -6.95 12.74 20.63
N THR A 216 -5.92 11.94 20.93
CA THR A 216 -5.54 11.61 22.32
C THR A 216 -5.26 12.87 23.14
N LEU A 217 -4.54 13.84 22.58
CA LEU A 217 -4.21 15.08 23.28
C LEU A 217 -5.47 15.89 23.59
N GLU A 218 -6.41 15.96 22.65
CA GLU A 218 -7.69 16.64 22.86
C GLU A 218 -8.55 15.96 23.91
N LEU A 219 -8.66 14.63 23.88
CA LEU A 219 -9.41 13.88 24.90
C LEU A 219 -8.76 14.03 26.27
N ALA A 220 -7.42 13.97 26.35
CA ALA A 220 -6.71 14.22 27.60
C ALA A 220 -6.98 15.64 28.13
N TYR A 221 -7.00 16.65 27.27
CA TYR A 221 -7.33 18.02 27.66
C TYR A 221 -8.76 18.13 28.23
N TYR A 222 -9.77 17.63 27.51
CA TYR A 222 -11.15 17.68 27.99
C TYR A 222 -11.33 16.88 29.28
N HIS A 223 -10.68 15.72 29.39
CA HIS A 223 -10.71 14.93 30.62
C HIS A 223 -10.15 15.70 31.82
N LEU A 224 -9.02 16.39 31.63
CA LEU A 224 -8.29 17.05 32.71
C LEU A 224 -8.90 18.40 33.11
N LYS A 225 -9.49 19.15 32.15
CA LYS A 225 -10.01 20.51 32.37
C LYS A 225 -11.54 20.58 32.42
N TYR A 226 -12.23 19.81 31.58
CA TYR A 226 -13.69 19.86 31.42
C TYR A 226 -14.30 18.45 31.37
N PRO A 227 -14.15 17.63 32.44
CA PRO A 227 -14.48 16.20 32.40
C PRO A 227 -15.92 15.91 31.98
N SER A 228 -16.86 16.81 32.27
CA SER A 228 -18.27 16.71 31.82
C SER A 228 -18.46 16.73 30.29
N GLN A 229 -17.48 17.25 29.54
CA GLN A 229 -17.53 17.35 28.07
C GLN A 229 -16.73 16.24 27.38
N GLU A 230 -15.87 15.53 28.09
CA GLU A 230 -14.95 14.56 27.49
C GLU A 230 -15.69 13.48 26.69
N SER A 231 -16.80 12.95 27.22
CA SER A 231 -17.59 11.91 26.55
C SER A 231 -18.16 12.37 25.21
N TYR A 232 -18.53 13.66 25.11
CA TYR A 232 -18.99 14.27 23.88
C TYR A 232 -17.85 14.30 22.84
N TYR A 233 -16.67 14.81 23.20
CA TYR A 233 -15.52 14.88 22.28
C TYR A 233 -14.99 13.50 21.89
N ARG A 234 -15.05 12.53 22.82
CA ARG A 234 -14.73 11.12 22.53
C ARG A 234 -15.64 10.56 21.45
N HIS A 235 -16.95 10.77 21.58
CA HIS A 235 -17.91 10.35 20.56
C HIS A 235 -17.68 11.06 19.22
N GLN A 236 -17.38 12.35 19.23
CA GLN A 236 -17.02 13.09 18.00
C GLN A 236 -15.81 12.45 17.30
N TRP A 237 -14.76 12.12 18.04
CA TRP A 237 -13.57 11.47 17.47
C TRP A 237 -13.86 10.06 16.94
N GLN A 238 -14.69 9.27 17.62
CA GLN A 238 -15.15 7.97 17.10
C GLN A 238 -15.85 8.11 15.74
N VAL A 239 -16.77 9.07 15.61
CA VAL A 239 -17.47 9.36 14.35
C VAL A 239 -16.52 9.88 13.27
N LYS A 240 -15.57 10.75 13.63
CA LYS A 240 -14.54 11.25 12.71
C LYS A 240 -13.68 10.11 12.18
N PHE A 241 -13.22 9.19 13.02
CA PHE A 241 -12.40 8.05 12.59
C PHE A 241 -13.14 7.09 11.67
N GLU A 242 -14.45 6.93 11.80
CA GLU A 242 -15.25 6.15 10.85
C GLU A 242 -15.28 6.81 9.46
N LYS A 243 -15.47 8.13 9.40
CA LYS A 243 -15.40 8.87 8.12
C LYS A 243 -14.00 8.88 7.51
N PHE A 244 -12.97 9.04 8.35
CA PHE A 244 -11.58 8.99 7.95
C PHE A 244 -11.23 7.62 7.35
N ARG A 245 -11.65 6.53 8.00
CA ARG A 245 -11.54 5.15 7.50
C ARG A 245 -12.16 4.99 6.13
N GLN A 246 -13.39 5.49 5.93
CA GLN A 246 -14.07 5.43 4.63
C GLN A 246 -13.29 6.17 3.54
N LYS A 247 -12.72 7.34 3.84
CA LYS A 247 -11.88 8.09 2.89
C LYS A 247 -10.60 7.33 2.54
N MET A 248 -9.94 6.65 3.49
CA MET A 248 -8.78 5.80 3.21
C MET A 248 -9.14 4.65 2.25
N ILE A 249 -10.27 3.95 2.49
CA ILE A 249 -10.74 2.86 1.63
C ILE A 249 -11.05 3.37 0.22
N ALA A 250 -11.75 4.50 0.10
CA ALA A 250 -12.07 5.09 -1.19
C ALA A 250 -10.82 5.51 -1.97
N THR A 251 -9.81 6.04 -1.26
CA THR A 251 -8.52 6.45 -1.83
C THR A 251 -7.74 5.24 -2.36
N ASP A 252 -7.67 4.15 -1.59
CA ASP A 252 -7.00 2.92 -2.02
C ASP A 252 -7.71 2.23 -3.18
N HIS A 253 -9.04 2.20 -3.15
CA HIS A 253 -9.83 1.69 -4.26
C HIS A 253 -9.63 2.50 -5.54
N LYS A 254 -9.51 3.83 -5.44
CA LYS A 254 -9.18 4.71 -6.57
C LYS A 254 -7.82 4.33 -7.18
N LEU A 255 -6.79 4.14 -6.36
CA LEU A 255 -5.46 3.70 -6.81
C LEU A 255 -5.51 2.33 -7.50
N GLU A 256 -6.25 1.38 -6.91
CA GLU A 256 -6.40 0.04 -7.46
C GLU A 256 -7.13 0.00 -8.79
N THR A 257 -8.11 0.88 -9.01
CA THR A 257 -8.95 0.89 -10.21
C THR A 257 -8.43 1.78 -11.34
N GLN A 258 -7.73 2.87 -11.01
CA GLN A 258 -7.18 3.80 -12.01
C GLN A 258 -5.80 3.41 -12.55
N TYR A 259 -5.23 2.31 -12.07
CA TYR A 259 -3.91 1.82 -12.48
C TYR A 259 -3.73 1.74 -14.00
N GLY A 260 -4.76 1.36 -14.76
CA GLY A 260 -4.66 1.20 -16.21
C GLY A 260 -4.36 2.50 -16.96
N HIS A 261 -4.93 3.62 -16.49
CA HIS A 261 -4.63 4.94 -17.05
C HIS A 261 -3.19 5.36 -16.72
N GLN A 262 -2.80 5.23 -15.45
CA GLN A 262 -1.43 5.57 -15.03
C GLN A 262 -0.38 4.69 -15.72
N LEU A 263 -0.67 3.41 -15.91
CA LEU A 263 0.25 2.45 -16.53
C LEU A 263 0.68 2.92 -17.93
N SER A 264 -0.25 3.49 -18.71
CA SER A 264 0.08 4.02 -20.03
C SER A 264 1.10 5.16 -19.96
N ILE A 265 0.96 6.04 -18.96
CA ILE A 265 1.88 7.17 -18.73
C ILE A 265 3.24 6.65 -18.26
N ASP A 266 3.24 5.72 -17.31
CA ASP A 266 4.45 5.13 -16.76
C ASP A 266 5.28 4.40 -17.84
N VAL A 267 4.61 3.60 -18.67
CA VAL A 267 5.25 2.89 -19.78
C VAL A 267 5.81 3.87 -20.80
N ASP A 268 5.03 4.87 -21.22
CA ASP A 268 5.51 5.85 -22.20
C ASP A 268 6.72 6.64 -21.69
N ARG A 269 6.64 7.14 -20.45
CA ARG A 269 7.74 7.85 -19.79
C ARG A 269 8.97 6.98 -19.59
N TYR A 270 8.80 5.70 -19.27
CA TYR A 270 9.93 4.80 -19.14
C TYR A 270 10.61 4.58 -20.50
N VAL A 271 9.82 4.28 -21.54
CA VAL A 271 10.35 3.96 -22.87
C VAL A 271 11.03 5.16 -23.51
N ILE A 272 10.48 6.37 -23.42
CA ILE A 272 11.11 7.59 -23.98
C ILE A 272 12.49 7.85 -23.36
N ASN A 273 12.66 7.60 -22.05
CA ASN A 273 13.92 7.82 -21.35
C ASN A 273 14.96 6.70 -21.57
N HIS A 274 14.54 5.56 -22.14
CA HIS A 274 15.39 4.38 -22.35
C HIS A 274 15.37 3.89 -23.80
N ALA A 275 14.99 4.74 -24.76
CA ALA A 275 14.86 4.37 -26.17
C ALA A 275 16.14 3.79 -26.79
N HIS A 276 17.31 4.18 -26.25
CA HIS A 276 18.63 3.71 -26.68
C HIS A 276 19.06 2.38 -26.04
N SER A 277 18.36 1.91 -25.02
CA SER A 277 18.66 0.66 -24.33
C SER A 277 18.28 -0.55 -25.18
N SER A 278 18.91 -1.70 -24.89
CA SER A 278 18.55 -2.95 -25.57
C SER A 278 17.13 -3.40 -25.20
N ASN A 279 16.50 -4.21 -26.05
CA ASN A 279 15.16 -4.73 -25.76
C ASN A 279 15.13 -5.54 -24.45
N SER A 280 16.22 -6.25 -24.14
CA SER A 280 16.33 -7.01 -22.89
C SER A 280 16.42 -6.10 -21.67
N ASP A 281 17.21 -5.03 -21.73
CA ASP A 281 17.35 -4.09 -20.60
C ASP A 281 16.03 -3.38 -20.32
N ILE A 282 15.37 -2.86 -21.37
CA ILE A 282 14.05 -2.23 -21.22
C ILE A 282 13.07 -3.23 -20.62
N THR A 283 13.02 -4.46 -21.16
CA THR A 283 12.11 -5.50 -20.66
C THR A 283 12.32 -5.78 -19.17
N ASN A 284 13.56 -6.02 -18.76
CA ASN A 284 13.87 -6.43 -17.39
C ASN A 284 13.57 -5.31 -16.40
N HIS A 285 14.05 -4.09 -16.68
CA HIS A 285 13.88 -2.98 -15.76
C HIS A 285 12.44 -2.44 -15.74
N LEU A 286 11.76 -2.35 -16.89
CA LEU A 286 10.36 -1.97 -16.93
C LEU A 286 9.48 -2.97 -16.18
N PHE A 287 9.78 -4.27 -16.30
CA PHE A 287 9.10 -5.29 -15.51
C PHE A 287 9.28 -5.06 -14.01
N ASP A 288 10.50 -4.77 -13.53
CA ASP A 288 10.75 -4.53 -12.11
C ASP A 288 10.00 -3.30 -11.60
N VAL A 289 10.01 -2.19 -12.36
CA VAL A 289 9.27 -0.96 -12.03
C VAL A 289 7.77 -1.21 -11.90
N ILE A 290 7.18 -1.88 -12.90
CA ILE A 290 5.73 -2.16 -12.92
C ILE A 290 5.36 -3.17 -11.84
N ASN A 291 6.16 -4.21 -11.65
CA ASN A 291 5.87 -5.25 -10.67
C ASN A 291 5.98 -4.73 -9.23
N ASP A 292 6.88 -3.80 -8.95
CA ASP A 292 6.95 -3.15 -7.63
C ASP A 292 5.79 -2.17 -7.42
N LYS A 293 5.55 -1.26 -8.38
CA LYS A 293 4.49 -0.23 -8.28
C LYS A 293 3.09 -0.82 -8.24
N TYR A 294 2.86 -1.89 -8.99
CA TYR A 294 1.57 -2.55 -9.13
C TYR A 294 1.57 -4.00 -8.61
N TYR A 295 2.15 -4.19 -7.43
CA TYR A 295 2.40 -5.49 -6.79
C TYR A 295 1.18 -6.43 -6.65
N TRP A 296 -0.05 -5.88 -6.66
CA TRP A 296 -1.30 -6.63 -6.54
C TRP A 296 -1.75 -7.31 -7.84
N ARG A 297 -0.92 -7.27 -8.88
CA ARG A 297 -1.17 -7.93 -10.17
C ARG A 297 0.04 -8.77 -10.58
N ASN A 298 -0.19 -9.68 -11.52
CA ASN A 298 0.89 -10.33 -12.25
C ASN A 298 1.07 -9.62 -13.59
N TRP A 299 2.32 -9.51 -14.02
CA TRP A 299 2.70 -8.71 -15.17
C TRP A 299 3.47 -9.54 -16.19
N MET A 300 3.35 -9.15 -17.45
CA MET A 300 4.28 -9.52 -18.50
C MET A 300 4.70 -8.26 -19.24
N VAL A 301 6.00 -8.11 -19.45
CA VAL A 301 6.58 -7.09 -20.33
C VAL A 301 7.22 -7.80 -21.50
N MET A 302 6.93 -7.32 -22.73
CA MET A 302 7.62 -7.74 -23.94
C MET A 302 8.04 -6.49 -24.72
N VAL A 303 9.30 -6.45 -25.14
CA VAL A 303 9.87 -5.35 -25.93
C VAL A 303 10.50 -5.93 -27.17
N ALA A 304 10.23 -5.31 -28.32
CA ALA A 304 10.83 -5.66 -29.60
C ALA A 304 11.23 -4.40 -30.37
N ASP A 305 12.07 -4.57 -31.38
CA ASP A 305 12.40 -3.51 -32.32
C ASP A 305 11.15 -3.05 -33.06
N HIS A 306 11.12 -1.76 -33.37
CA HIS A 306 9.95 -1.15 -33.96
C HIS A 306 9.60 -1.72 -35.35
N SER A 307 8.35 -2.11 -35.49
CA SER A 307 7.72 -2.51 -36.73
C SER A 307 6.23 -2.18 -36.67
N THR A 308 5.73 -1.51 -37.71
CA THR A 308 4.30 -1.33 -37.96
C THR A 308 3.76 -2.35 -38.96
N ASP A 309 4.62 -3.25 -39.46
CA ASP A 309 4.24 -4.29 -40.42
C ASP A 309 3.43 -5.39 -39.71
N PRO A 310 2.12 -5.54 -40.00
CA PRO A 310 1.27 -6.56 -39.40
C PRO A 310 1.72 -7.99 -39.78
N ALA A 311 2.53 -8.15 -40.83
CA ALA A 311 3.14 -9.42 -41.15
C ALA A 311 4.23 -9.81 -40.15
N LYS A 312 4.88 -8.86 -39.47
CA LYS A 312 5.98 -9.13 -38.53
C LYS A 312 5.58 -9.06 -37.07
N TYR A 313 4.57 -8.26 -36.75
CA TYR A 313 4.20 -7.99 -35.37
C TYR A 313 2.68 -7.92 -35.23
N ALA A 314 2.13 -8.81 -34.42
CA ALA A 314 0.72 -8.77 -34.05
C ALA A 314 0.54 -9.24 -32.62
N VAL A 315 -0.12 -8.42 -31.79
CA VAL A 315 -0.34 -8.71 -30.37
C VAL A 315 -1.77 -8.35 -29.98
N HIS A 316 -2.27 -9.04 -28.97
CA HIS A 316 -3.50 -8.71 -28.27
C HIS A 316 -3.21 -8.68 -26.76
N THR A 317 -3.72 -7.64 -26.09
CA THR A 317 -3.40 -7.38 -24.68
C THR A 317 -4.65 -6.96 -23.93
N CYS A 318 -4.80 -7.51 -22.73
CA CYS A 318 -5.87 -7.24 -21.79
C CYS A 318 -5.30 -6.71 -20.47
N GLY A 319 -6.02 -5.80 -19.83
CA GLY A 319 -5.64 -5.25 -18.52
C GLY A 319 -4.28 -4.54 -18.51
N GLY A 320 -3.78 -4.11 -19.67
CA GLY A 320 -2.45 -3.55 -19.84
C GLY A 320 -2.41 -2.55 -20.99
N VAL A 321 -1.21 -2.28 -21.52
CA VAL A 321 -0.99 -1.26 -22.55
C VAL A 321 -0.03 -1.77 -23.63
N THR A 322 -0.23 -1.29 -24.85
CA THR A 322 0.74 -1.39 -25.93
C THR A 322 1.30 0.00 -26.23
N ASN A 323 2.62 0.11 -26.38
CA ASN A 323 3.30 1.34 -26.76
C ASN A 323 4.19 1.04 -27.97
N ASN A 324 3.88 1.66 -29.11
CA ASN A 324 4.63 1.49 -30.35
C ASN A 324 5.44 2.75 -30.71
N ALA A 325 5.64 3.64 -29.75
CA ALA A 325 6.39 4.88 -29.92
C ALA A 325 7.89 4.68 -29.66
N HIS A 326 8.66 5.76 -29.84
CA HIS A 326 10.08 5.86 -29.43
C HIS A 326 11.00 4.76 -29.99
N GLY A 327 10.69 4.25 -31.18
CA GLY A 327 11.53 3.25 -31.85
C GLY A 327 11.47 1.85 -31.25
N LYS A 328 10.44 1.53 -30.45
CA LYS A 328 10.19 0.18 -29.91
C LYS A 328 8.72 -0.23 -30.11
N ASN A 329 8.48 -1.54 -30.09
CA ASN A 329 7.15 -2.10 -29.80
C ASN A 329 7.19 -2.67 -28.38
N VAL A 330 6.34 -2.17 -27.50
CA VAL A 330 6.27 -2.58 -26.10
C VAL A 330 4.87 -3.08 -25.79
N VAL A 331 4.80 -4.23 -25.14
CA VAL A 331 3.58 -4.79 -24.59
C VAL A 331 3.75 -4.95 -23.10
N VAL A 332 2.83 -4.37 -22.34
CA VAL A 332 2.67 -4.66 -20.92
C VAL A 332 1.29 -5.24 -20.74
N ALA A 333 1.21 -6.47 -20.24
CA ALA A 333 -0.04 -7.15 -19.96
C ALA A 333 -0.20 -7.41 -18.47
N SER A 334 -1.44 -7.48 -17.99
CA SER A 334 -1.70 -7.79 -16.58
C SER A 334 -2.82 -8.79 -16.38
N VAL A 335 -2.68 -9.58 -15.33
CA VAL A 335 -3.76 -10.42 -14.79
C VAL A 335 -3.85 -10.25 -13.27
N PRO A 336 -5.03 -10.53 -12.66
CA PRO A 336 -5.14 -10.56 -11.21
C PRO A 336 -4.09 -11.47 -10.57
N LYS A 337 -3.56 -11.10 -9.40
CA LYS A 337 -2.52 -11.88 -8.69
C LYS A 337 -2.91 -13.33 -8.44
N ASN A 338 -4.20 -13.57 -8.22
CA ASN A 338 -4.80 -14.86 -7.91
C ASN A 338 -5.32 -15.61 -9.15
N LYS A 339 -5.08 -15.11 -10.37
CA LYS A 339 -5.46 -15.82 -11.58
C LYS A 339 -4.67 -17.13 -11.67
N ALA A 340 -5.34 -18.22 -12.04
CA ALA A 340 -4.70 -19.51 -12.21
C ALA A 340 -3.71 -19.48 -13.38
N HIS A 341 -2.63 -20.26 -13.27
CA HIS A 341 -1.66 -20.46 -14.33
C HIS A 341 -2.30 -21.04 -15.61
N LEU A 342 -1.60 -20.87 -16.73
CA LEU A 342 -1.99 -21.47 -17.99
C LEU A 342 -2.06 -23.00 -17.89
N THR A 343 -3.24 -23.54 -18.17
CA THR A 343 -3.48 -24.98 -18.28
C THR A 343 -2.74 -25.58 -19.49
N SER A 344 -2.50 -26.90 -19.46
CA SER A 344 -1.90 -27.61 -20.59
C SER A 344 -2.71 -27.47 -21.89
N ILE A 345 -4.04 -27.30 -21.79
CA ILE A 345 -4.91 -27.07 -22.96
C ILE A 345 -4.64 -25.70 -23.57
N GLN A 346 -4.56 -24.65 -22.74
CA GLN A 346 -4.23 -23.30 -23.19
C GLN A 346 -2.83 -23.25 -23.81
N GLN A 347 -1.84 -23.84 -23.17
CA GLN A 347 -0.48 -23.95 -23.71
C GLN A 347 -0.45 -24.72 -25.05
N SER A 348 -1.20 -25.83 -25.12
CA SER A 348 -1.32 -26.64 -26.35
C SER A 348 -1.90 -25.85 -27.52
N HIS A 349 -2.81 -24.91 -27.26
CA HIS A 349 -3.34 -24.03 -28.32
C HIS A 349 -2.23 -23.22 -28.99
N ILE A 350 -1.30 -22.68 -28.19
CA ILE A 350 -0.14 -21.93 -28.70
C ILE A 350 0.85 -22.85 -29.40
N LEU A 351 1.10 -24.03 -28.82
CA LEU A 351 1.99 -25.04 -29.38
C LEU A 351 1.52 -25.59 -30.74
N HIS A 352 0.22 -25.63 -31.01
CA HIS A 352 -0.30 -26.16 -32.27
C HIS A 352 -0.75 -25.07 -33.26
N THR A 353 -0.63 -23.79 -32.89
CA THR A 353 -0.89 -22.69 -33.81
C THR A 353 0.10 -22.73 -34.97
N LYS A 354 -0.42 -22.77 -36.20
CA LYS A 354 0.39 -22.77 -37.43
C LYS A 354 0.83 -21.36 -37.77
N SER A 355 2.13 -21.16 -37.96
CA SER A 355 2.74 -19.87 -38.31
C SER A 355 3.46 -19.86 -39.66
N TYR A 356 3.51 -21.00 -40.34
CA TYR A 356 4.13 -21.15 -41.65
C TYR A 356 3.50 -22.28 -42.45
N GLU A 357 3.73 -22.27 -43.76
CA GLU A 357 3.35 -23.33 -44.69
C GLU A 357 4.56 -23.84 -45.45
N THR A 358 4.66 -25.15 -45.63
CA THR A 358 5.65 -25.77 -46.50
C THR A 358 5.03 -25.97 -47.88
N ARG A 359 5.62 -25.35 -48.90
CA ARG A 359 5.18 -25.49 -50.30
C ARG A 359 6.14 -26.35 -51.10
N HIS A 360 5.59 -26.97 -52.15
CA HIS A 360 6.34 -27.73 -53.13
C HIS A 360 6.54 -26.91 -54.39
N ARG A 361 7.76 -26.85 -54.91
CA ARG A 361 8.00 -26.30 -56.25
C ARG A 361 8.17 -27.45 -57.23
N HIS A 362 7.25 -27.58 -58.17
CA HIS A 362 7.43 -28.43 -59.35
C HIS A 362 8.17 -27.64 -60.43
N GLY A 363 9.49 -27.85 -60.54
CA GLY A 363 10.29 -27.38 -61.67
C GLY A 363 10.25 -28.38 -62.84
N GLY A 364 9.94 -27.91 -64.04
CA GLY A 364 9.57 -28.74 -65.20
C GLY A 364 10.73 -29.41 -65.95
N LYS A 365 10.29 -30.44 -66.71
CA LYS A 365 10.90 -31.27 -67.78
C LYS A 365 12.21 -32.03 -67.51
N ARG A 366 12.01 -33.33 -67.27
CA ARG A 366 12.84 -34.48 -67.67
C ARG A 366 14.34 -34.37 -67.36
N ARG A 367 14.68 -34.49 -66.07
CA ARG A 367 15.61 -35.48 -65.47
C ARG A 367 15.91 -35.00 -64.05
N GLU A 368 15.69 -35.88 -63.08
CA GLU A 368 15.74 -35.66 -61.63
C GLU A 368 14.72 -34.66 -61.03
N ILE A 369 13.60 -35.20 -60.58
CA ILE A 369 12.66 -34.50 -59.70
C ILE A 369 13.31 -34.42 -58.30
N GLN A 370 14.20 -33.44 -58.09
CA GLN A 370 14.53 -33.04 -56.72
C GLN A 370 13.33 -32.28 -56.16
N LYS A 371 12.56 -32.92 -55.28
CA LYS A 371 11.51 -32.24 -54.51
C LYS A 371 12.17 -31.17 -53.63
N ARG A 372 12.16 -29.92 -54.09
CA ARG A 372 12.58 -28.78 -53.27
C ARG A 372 11.37 -28.28 -52.49
N TYR A 373 11.43 -28.48 -51.17
CA TYR A 373 10.50 -27.91 -50.22
C TYR A 373 11.01 -26.52 -49.83
N TYR A 374 10.11 -25.57 -49.68
CA TYR A 374 10.43 -24.27 -49.11
C TYR A 374 9.31 -23.85 -48.16
N THR A 375 9.70 -23.22 -47.07
CA THR A 375 8.79 -22.71 -46.05
C THR A 375 8.48 -21.25 -46.34
N ILE A 376 7.23 -20.85 -46.14
CA ILE A 376 6.78 -19.46 -46.23
C ILE A 376 6.08 -19.09 -44.92
N SER A 377 6.36 -17.90 -44.40
CA SER A 377 5.67 -17.38 -43.23
C SER A 377 4.19 -17.09 -43.54
N ILE A 378 3.32 -17.42 -42.61
CA ILE A 378 1.98 -16.83 -42.53
C ILE A 378 2.16 -15.48 -41.82
N HIS A 379 1.49 -14.42 -42.27
CA HIS A 379 1.61 -13.10 -41.64
C HIS A 379 1.20 -13.14 -40.16
N ALA A 380 1.92 -12.44 -39.29
CA ALA A 380 1.71 -12.48 -37.84
C ALA A 380 0.26 -12.18 -37.42
N ASP A 381 -0.40 -11.22 -38.05
CA ASP A 381 -1.81 -10.89 -37.82
C ASP A 381 -2.77 -12.03 -38.15
N VAL A 382 -2.52 -12.75 -39.25
CA VAL A 382 -3.28 -13.94 -39.65
C VAL A 382 -3.03 -15.07 -38.65
N VAL A 383 -1.79 -15.30 -38.23
CA VAL A 383 -1.48 -16.29 -37.18
C VAL A 383 -2.21 -15.95 -35.88
N LEU A 384 -2.15 -14.68 -35.45
CA LEU A 384 -2.83 -14.20 -34.26
C LEU A 384 -4.36 -14.36 -34.36
N SER A 385 -4.95 -14.25 -35.56
CA SER A 385 -6.39 -14.47 -35.76
C SER A 385 -6.85 -15.88 -35.43
N HIS A 386 -5.95 -16.87 -35.49
CA HIS A 386 -6.21 -18.25 -35.09
C HIS A 386 -6.02 -18.49 -33.58
N MET A 387 -5.52 -17.50 -32.84
CA MET A 387 -5.33 -17.59 -31.39
C MET A 387 -6.57 -17.07 -30.66
N THR A 388 -6.93 -17.69 -29.53
CA THR A 388 -8.00 -17.17 -28.65
C THR A 388 -7.58 -15.81 -28.08
N LYS A 389 -8.45 -14.80 -28.22
CA LYS A 389 -8.22 -13.42 -27.73
C LYS A 389 -9.13 -13.05 -26.55
N SER A 390 -9.67 -14.04 -25.84
CA SER A 390 -10.52 -13.77 -24.66
C SER A 390 -9.64 -13.33 -23.50
N CYS A 391 -9.97 -12.17 -22.91
CA CYS A 391 -9.32 -11.66 -21.70
C CYS A 391 -9.54 -12.56 -20.46
N ASP A 392 -10.56 -13.41 -20.48
CA ASP A 392 -10.77 -14.43 -19.45
C ASP A 392 -9.72 -15.53 -19.56
N THR A 393 -9.28 -15.84 -20.79
CA THR A 393 -8.28 -16.89 -21.07
C THR A 393 -6.86 -16.37 -20.93
N TYR A 394 -6.54 -15.26 -21.59
CA TYR A 394 -5.18 -14.72 -21.67
C TYR A 394 -5.16 -13.24 -21.27
N GLY A 395 -4.17 -12.85 -20.48
CA GLY A 395 -3.80 -11.44 -20.31
C GLY A 395 -3.14 -10.87 -21.56
N SER A 396 -2.41 -11.68 -22.33
CA SER A 396 -1.92 -11.31 -23.67
C SER A 396 -1.58 -12.52 -24.51
N VAL A 397 -1.71 -12.38 -25.83
CA VAL A 397 -1.20 -13.31 -26.83
C VAL A 397 -0.51 -12.53 -27.93
N GLY A 398 0.56 -13.07 -28.50
CA GLY A 398 1.28 -12.37 -29.55
C GLY A 398 2.13 -13.25 -30.44
N VAL A 399 2.39 -12.72 -31.63
CA VAL A 399 3.20 -13.31 -32.69
C VAL A 399 4.20 -12.24 -33.12
N VAL A 400 5.48 -12.49 -32.86
CA VAL A 400 6.56 -11.51 -33.10
C VAL A 400 7.66 -12.16 -33.92
N HIS A 401 8.01 -11.54 -35.04
CA HIS A 401 9.06 -12.01 -35.91
C HIS A 401 10.41 -11.99 -35.18
N LYS A 402 11.24 -13.03 -35.37
CA LYS A 402 12.52 -13.21 -34.67
C LYS A 402 13.51 -12.05 -34.91
N ASP A 403 13.46 -11.47 -36.11
CA ASP A 403 14.32 -10.35 -36.51
C ASP A 403 13.92 -9.02 -35.84
N LEU A 404 12.83 -8.97 -35.06
CA LEU A 404 12.52 -7.85 -34.18
C LEU A 404 13.17 -7.98 -32.80
N HIS A 405 14.02 -9.01 -32.61
CA HIS A 405 14.79 -9.25 -31.39
C HIS A 405 13.96 -9.11 -30.10
N PRO A 406 12.84 -9.85 -29.97
CA PRO A 406 11.95 -9.69 -28.83
C PRO A 406 12.62 -10.14 -27.53
N GLY A 407 12.48 -9.34 -26.48
CA GLY A 407 12.71 -9.73 -25.09
C GLY A 407 11.38 -9.81 -24.35
N TRP A 408 11.25 -10.74 -23.41
CA TRP A 408 10.07 -10.84 -22.55
C TRP A 408 10.45 -11.23 -21.12
N ARG A 409 9.65 -10.74 -20.16
CA ARG A 409 9.76 -11.11 -18.74
C ARG A 409 8.38 -11.18 -18.12
N SER A 410 8.18 -12.22 -17.33
CA SER A 410 6.98 -12.50 -16.54
C SER A 410 7.33 -13.48 -15.42
N PRO A 411 6.44 -13.72 -14.45
CA PRO A 411 6.48 -14.94 -13.66
C PRO A 411 6.51 -16.18 -14.57
N SER A 412 7.34 -17.17 -14.24
CA SER A 412 7.63 -18.33 -15.10
C SER A 412 6.43 -19.26 -15.32
N ASP A 413 5.47 -19.21 -14.41
CA ASP A 413 4.25 -19.99 -14.34
C ASP A 413 3.06 -19.32 -15.04
N HIS A 414 3.21 -18.07 -15.48
CA HIS A 414 2.15 -17.29 -16.14
C HIS A 414 2.36 -17.08 -17.64
N THR A 415 3.51 -17.46 -18.20
CA THR A 415 3.79 -17.28 -19.63
C THR A 415 4.24 -18.56 -20.28
N PHE A 416 3.64 -18.84 -21.44
CA PHE A 416 4.10 -19.86 -22.37
C PHE A 416 4.61 -19.18 -23.63
N HIS A 417 5.80 -19.55 -24.09
CA HIS A 417 6.35 -19.05 -25.34
C HIS A 417 6.97 -20.20 -26.15
N ARG A 418 6.99 -20.02 -27.47
CA ARG A 418 7.56 -20.99 -28.42
C ARG A 418 8.10 -20.27 -29.64
N TYR A 419 9.31 -20.63 -30.04
CA TYR A 419 9.83 -20.32 -31.36
C TYR A 419 9.38 -21.39 -32.38
N ASP A 420 8.86 -20.97 -33.52
CA ASP A 420 8.33 -21.88 -34.55
C ASP A 420 9.39 -22.60 -35.39
N GLY A 421 10.67 -22.29 -35.16
CA GLY A 421 11.81 -22.86 -35.88
C GLY A 421 12.25 -22.06 -37.11
N HIS A 422 11.46 -21.07 -37.55
CA HIS A 422 11.70 -20.38 -38.82
C HIS A 422 11.62 -18.85 -38.73
N TYR A 423 10.50 -18.30 -38.25
CA TYR A 423 10.15 -16.89 -38.43
C TYR A 423 9.67 -16.22 -37.13
N TYR A 424 8.83 -16.88 -36.34
CA TYR A 424 8.10 -16.23 -35.26
C TYR A 424 8.34 -16.84 -33.89
N ASN A 425 8.35 -15.95 -32.90
CA ASN A 425 8.10 -16.27 -31.51
C ASN A 425 6.62 -16.03 -31.23
N LEU A 426 5.95 -17.07 -30.74
CA LEU A 426 4.57 -17.01 -30.29
C LEU A 426 4.57 -17.06 -28.76
N TYR A 427 3.70 -16.27 -28.13
CA TYR A 427 3.54 -16.32 -26.69
C TYR A 427 2.07 -16.20 -26.26
N ALA A 428 1.80 -16.68 -25.06
CA ALA A 428 0.60 -16.40 -24.29
C ALA A 428 0.97 -16.13 -22.84
N PHE A 429 0.31 -15.15 -22.24
CA PHE A 429 0.36 -14.79 -20.83
C PHE A 429 -1.04 -14.90 -20.25
N GLY A 430 -1.20 -15.51 -19.08
CA GLY A 430 -2.52 -15.72 -18.48
C GLY A 430 -2.52 -16.13 -17.03
#